data_AF-A0A2M4CWX0-F1
#
_entry.id   AF-A0A2M4CWX0-F1
#
_cell.length_a   1.000
_cell.length_b   1.000
_cell.length_c   1.000
_cell.angle_alpha   90.00
_cell.angle_beta   90.00
_cell.angle_gamma   90.00
#
_symmetry.space_group_name_H-M   'P 1'
#
loop_
_entity.id
_entity.type
_entity.pdbx_description
1 polymer ?
#
loop_
_entity_poly.entity_id
_entity_poly.type
_entity_poly.pdbx_seq_one_letter_code
_entity_poly.pdbx_strand_id
1 'polypeptide(L)'
;KRIILTTKLYTLTLVECMLYPFTCRLIFFASSNRFKLNVLKTPSGASCDICLLSEWNPLRYGEFIEKEFNKGNTLRCHYFCLLSGGRIPQRGKGYSGIAGFLIRDIRDSIKETRDKICAYCGQHSAPVQCNQDGCDRWYHYVCGYKNYCVTQFSGQFKSYCHVHLPAEQRKVHDTAGVGCEICYDRLPAPGDPECNGVAIIRASCDSDCPAGMYHRECLQRYAYTSGYTFQCPNCYNKEFKHFAALSGIFVPQREAAWEREAGAFKDLQKRRCTAIGCDRAKPGLAGHGLVGCRVCGGAIRHASCTQLADPESYVCTTCQDEQFEKFL
;
A
#
# COMPACT_ATOMS: atom_id res chain seq x y z
N LYS A 1 24.87 1.74 17.65
CA LYS A 1 24.34 0.58 16.89
C LYS A 1 23.05 0.85 16.10
N ARG A 2 22.47 2.07 16.08
CA ARG A 2 21.22 2.41 15.37
C ARG A 2 21.35 3.00 13.94
N ILE A 3 22.58 3.23 13.45
CA ILE A 3 22.80 3.78 12.09
C ILE A 3 23.02 2.66 11.05
N ILE A 4 23.26 1.42 11.48
CA ILE A 4 23.65 0.30 10.58
C ILE A 4 22.43 -0.48 10.04
N LEU A 5 21.27 -0.38 10.69
CA LEU A 5 20.07 -1.13 10.28
C LEU A 5 19.34 -0.49 9.08
N THR A 6 19.32 0.84 8.98
CA THR A 6 18.78 1.52 7.80
C THR A 6 19.63 1.24 6.58
N THR A 7 20.97 1.30 6.67
CA THR A 7 21.86 1.02 5.54
C THR A 7 21.80 -0.44 5.08
N LYS A 8 21.58 -1.41 5.99
CA LYS A 8 21.47 -2.84 5.63
C LYS A 8 20.19 -3.20 4.86
N LEU A 9 19.07 -2.51 5.10
CA LEU A 9 17.85 -2.68 4.30
C LEU A 9 17.98 -2.08 2.89
N TYR A 10 18.73 -0.98 2.75
CA TYR A 10 19.07 -0.40 1.44
C TYR A 10 20.06 -1.25 0.63
N THR A 11 20.98 -2.00 1.27
CA THR A 11 21.93 -2.85 0.54
C THR A 11 21.36 -4.21 0.15
N LEU A 12 20.48 -4.83 0.96
CA LEU A 12 19.83 -6.10 0.57
C LEU A 12 18.91 -5.94 -0.64
N THR A 13 18.21 -4.80 -0.75
CA THR A 13 17.36 -4.46 -1.93
C THR A 13 18.15 -4.16 -3.20
N LEU A 14 19.42 -3.75 -3.09
CA LEU A 14 20.31 -3.55 -4.24
C LEU A 14 20.97 -4.84 -4.73
N VAL A 15 21.22 -5.82 -3.84
CA VAL A 15 21.89 -7.09 -4.20
C VAL A 15 20.95 -8.03 -4.95
N GLU A 16 19.65 -8.08 -4.61
CA GLU A 16 18.67 -8.86 -5.39
C GLU A 16 18.46 -8.31 -6.81
N CYS A 17 18.64 -6.99 -7.02
CA CYS A 17 18.59 -6.35 -8.33
C CYS A 17 19.76 -6.75 -9.26
N MET A 18 20.90 -7.19 -8.71
CA MET A 18 22.09 -7.51 -9.52
C MET A 18 22.06 -8.94 -10.09
N LEU A 19 21.24 -9.84 -9.52
CA LEU A 19 21.22 -11.25 -9.89
C LEU A 19 20.12 -11.61 -10.90
N TYR A 20 19.09 -10.76 -11.08
CA TYR A 20 18.00 -11.00 -12.03
C TYR A 20 17.58 -9.72 -12.80
N PRO A 21 18.20 -9.42 -13.95
CA PRO A 21 17.96 -8.16 -14.68
C PRO A 21 16.56 -8.04 -15.33
N PHE A 22 15.73 -9.09 -15.29
CA PHE A 22 14.39 -9.11 -15.92
C PHE A 22 13.20 -9.08 -14.95
N THR A 23 13.43 -9.19 -13.63
CA THR A 23 12.33 -9.32 -12.64
C THR A 23 12.23 -8.17 -11.65
N CYS A 24 13.19 -7.25 -11.59
CA CYS A 24 13.22 -6.20 -10.56
C CYS A 24 13.01 -4.78 -11.15
N ARG A 25 11.81 -4.49 -11.64
CA ARG A 25 11.32 -3.10 -11.68
C ARG A 25 10.70 -2.77 -10.32
N LEU A 26 11.56 -2.48 -9.34
CA LEU A 26 11.14 -2.04 -8.01
C LEU A 26 10.33 -0.74 -8.14
N ILE A 27 9.09 -0.79 -7.67
CA ILE A 27 8.11 0.29 -7.70
C ILE A 27 8.43 1.30 -6.59
N PHE A 28 9.31 2.27 -6.84
CA PHE A 28 9.58 3.34 -5.88
C PHE A 28 8.34 4.23 -5.68
N PHE A 29 7.70 4.19 -4.51
CA PHE A 29 6.60 5.11 -4.20
C PHE A 29 7.05 6.39 -3.47
N ALA A 30 7.26 7.41 -4.31
CA ALA A 30 6.89 8.83 -4.25
C ALA A 30 6.44 9.60 -2.97
N SER A 31 6.86 9.28 -1.74
CA SER A 31 6.71 10.25 -0.61
C SER A 31 8.02 10.85 -0.11
N SER A 32 9.15 10.51 -0.74
CA SER A 32 10.44 11.09 -0.38
C SER A 32 10.54 12.53 -0.91
N ASN A 33 10.88 13.48 -0.04
CA ASN A 33 11.20 14.88 -0.40
C ASN A 33 12.23 14.98 -1.54
N ARG A 34 12.98 13.92 -1.83
CA ARG A 34 13.96 13.85 -2.92
C ARG A 34 13.33 13.87 -4.31
N PHE A 35 12.08 13.44 -4.50
CA PHE A 35 11.42 13.47 -5.80
C PHE A 35 10.90 14.87 -6.20
N LYS A 36 10.79 15.81 -5.25
CA LYS A 36 10.16 17.13 -5.45
C LYS A 36 8.83 17.01 -6.21
N LEU A 37 7.96 16.12 -5.75
CA LEU A 37 6.61 15.91 -6.29
C LEU A 37 5.62 16.61 -5.37
N ASN A 38 4.65 17.30 -5.95
CA ASN A 38 3.50 17.78 -5.20
C ASN A 38 2.39 16.71 -5.31
N VAL A 39 2.05 16.08 -4.19
CA VAL A 39 0.94 15.12 -4.12
C VAL A 39 -0.26 15.86 -3.56
N LEU A 40 -1.33 15.92 -4.35
CA LEU A 40 -2.54 16.62 -3.94
C LEU A 40 -3.27 15.86 -2.85
N LYS A 41 -3.51 16.54 -1.72
CA LYS A 41 -4.27 16.00 -0.58
C LYS A 41 -5.78 16.18 -0.72
N THR A 42 -6.20 17.10 -1.58
CA THR A 42 -7.60 17.41 -1.87
C THR A 42 -7.82 17.47 -3.38
N PRO A 43 -9.06 17.29 -3.86
CA PRO A 43 -9.38 17.48 -5.28
C PRO A 43 -9.10 18.93 -5.71
N SER A 44 -8.35 19.11 -6.80
CA SER A 44 -8.11 20.43 -7.40
C SER A 44 -9.10 20.76 -8.53
N GLY A 45 -9.91 19.78 -8.96
CA GLY A 45 -10.72 19.87 -10.19
C GLY A 45 -9.89 19.80 -11.48
N ALA A 46 -8.55 19.79 -11.38
CA ALA A 46 -7.68 19.66 -12.55
C ALA A 46 -7.82 18.29 -13.20
N SER A 47 -7.76 18.26 -14.52
CA SER A 47 -7.73 17.02 -15.29
C SER A 47 -6.33 16.43 -15.33
N CYS A 48 -6.24 15.11 -15.32
CA CYS A 48 -4.99 14.39 -15.57
C CYS A 48 -4.56 14.59 -17.02
N ASP A 49 -3.32 15.02 -17.28
CA ASP A 49 -2.82 15.30 -18.62
C ASP A 49 -2.70 14.01 -19.47
N ILE A 50 -2.64 12.82 -18.84
CA ILE A 50 -2.59 11.51 -19.51
C ILE A 50 -3.98 11.05 -19.98
N CYS A 51 -4.97 11.02 -19.08
CA CYS A 51 -6.29 10.46 -19.37
C CYS A 51 -7.39 11.49 -19.64
N LEU A 52 -7.11 12.78 -19.41
CA LEU A 52 -8.05 13.90 -19.48
C LEU A 52 -9.23 13.85 -18.51
N LEU A 53 -9.26 12.90 -17.58
CA LEU A 53 -10.30 12.82 -16.54
C LEU A 53 -9.87 13.61 -15.30
N SER A 54 -10.83 14.24 -14.62
CA SER A 54 -10.67 14.98 -13.36
C SER A 54 -11.04 14.16 -12.11
N GLU A 55 -11.37 12.88 -12.29
CA GLU A 55 -11.74 11.97 -11.20
C GLU A 55 -10.69 11.95 -10.09
N TRP A 56 -11.12 12.03 -8.84
CA TRP A 56 -10.22 12.05 -7.70
C TRP A 56 -10.60 10.97 -6.69
N ASN A 57 -9.74 9.96 -6.58
CA ASN A 57 -9.79 8.97 -5.53
C ASN A 57 -8.39 8.34 -5.43
N PRO A 58 -7.51 8.81 -4.53
CA PRO A 58 -6.14 8.32 -4.43
C PRO A 58 -6.03 6.83 -4.17
N LEU A 59 -7.03 6.24 -3.51
CA LEU A 59 -7.05 4.81 -3.22
C LEU A 59 -7.33 3.97 -4.48
N ARG A 60 -8.25 4.43 -5.34
CA ARG A 60 -8.67 3.71 -6.55
C ARG A 60 -7.78 4.00 -7.75
N TYR A 61 -7.40 5.27 -7.93
CA TYR A 61 -6.75 5.79 -9.13
C TYR A 61 -5.27 6.16 -8.90
N GLY A 62 -4.77 5.92 -7.69
CA GLY A 62 -3.45 6.36 -7.28
C GLY A 62 -3.43 7.85 -6.95
N GLU A 63 -2.40 8.27 -6.22
CA GLU A 63 -2.22 9.68 -5.86
C GLU A 63 -2.25 10.58 -7.10
N PHE A 64 -2.87 11.75 -6.96
CA PHE A 64 -2.83 12.77 -8.00
C PHE A 64 -1.56 13.59 -7.81
N ILE A 65 -0.68 13.50 -8.79
CA ILE A 65 0.68 14.05 -8.74
C ILE A 65 0.76 15.26 -9.65
N GLU A 66 1.35 16.34 -9.13
CA GLU A 66 1.81 17.48 -9.90
C GLU A 66 3.33 17.57 -9.88
N LYS A 67 3.92 17.76 -11.06
CA LYS A 67 5.36 17.89 -11.23
C LYS A 67 5.68 19.03 -12.19
N GLU A 68 6.18 20.13 -11.63
CA GLU A 68 6.80 21.19 -12.43
C GLU A 68 8.07 20.65 -13.07
N PHE A 69 8.22 20.85 -14.38
CA PHE A 69 9.38 20.37 -15.14
C PHE A 69 10.15 21.48 -15.87
N ASN A 70 9.56 22.67 -15.99
CA ASN A 70 10.21 23.92 -16.34
C ASN A 70 9.30 25.06 -15.84
N LYS A 71 9.83 26.30 -15.86
CA LYS A 71 9.11 27.47 -15.34
C LYS A 71 7.74 27.60 -16.02
N GLY A 72 6.67 27.42 -15.25
CA GLY A 72 5.30 27.57 -15.71
C GLY A 72 4.69 26.37 -16.44
N ASN A 73 5.39 25.23 -16.59
CA ASN A 73 4.73 23.99 -17.04
C ASN A 73 4.82 22.89 -15.98
N THR A 74 3.63 22.36 -15.68
CA THR A 74 3.40 21.34 -14.69
C THR A 74 2.70 20.17 -15.35
N LEU A 75 3.25 18.98 -15.15
CA LEU A 75 2.59 17.74 -15.50
C LEU A 75 1.70 17.31 -14.33
N ARG A 76 0.44 17.01 -14.61
CA ARG A 76 -0.59 16.58 -13.65
C ARG A 76 -1.08 15.21 -14.05
N CYS A 77 -1.01 14.22 -13.17
CA CYS A 77 -1.48 12.89 -13.53
C CYS A 77 -1.90 12.06 -12.32
N HIS A 78 -2.85 11.15 -12.55
CA HIS A 78 -3.05 10.02 -11.65
C HIS A 78 -1.84 9.10 -11.71
N TYR A 79 -1.31 8.73 -10.55
CA TYR A 79 -0.17 7.83 -10.50
C TYR A 79 -0.47 6.47 -11.15
N PHE A 80 -1.68 5.94 -11.04
CA PHE A 80 -1.99 4.66 -11.70
C PHE A 80 -2.17 4.79 -13.21
N CYS A 81 -2.52 5.97 -13.74
CA CYS A 81 -2.45 6.22 -15.19
C CYS A 81 -1.00 6.17 -15.69
N LEU A 82 -0.04 6.60 -14.86
CA LEU A 82 1.38 6.52 -15.16
C LEU A 82 1.88 5.07 -15.13
N LEU A 83 1.52 4.30 -14.10
CA LEU A 83 1.95 2.91 -13.96
C LEU A 83 1.35 1.99 -15.04
N SER A 84 0.07 2.13 -15.33
CA SER A 84 -0.67 1.25 -16.27
C SER A 84 -0.57 1.68 -17.74
N GLY A 85 0.05 2.83 -18.04
CA GLY A 85 0.17 3.32 -19.40
C GLY A 85 1.03 2.38 -20.24
N GLY A 86 0.44 1.78 -21.28
CA GLY A 86 1.10 0.72 -22.07
C GLY A 86 2.33 1.18 -22.85
N ARG A 87 2.54 2.50 -22.97
CA ARG A 87 3.63 3.12 -23.73
C ARG A 87 4.45 4.13 -22.93
N ILE A 88 4.47 4.01 -21.61
CA ILE A 88 5.24 4.91 -20.74
C ILE A 88 6.46 4.15 -20.18
N PRO A 89 7.65 4.23 -20.82
CA PRO A 89 8.81 3.53 -20.33
C PRO A 89 9.37 4.15 -19.05
N GLN A 90 9.63 3.32 -18.03
CA GLN A 90 10.27 3.73 -16.77
C GLN A 90 11.79 3.53 -16.85
N ARG A 91 12.48 4.39 -17.60
CA ARG A 91 13.94 4.29 -17.86
C ARG A 91 14.81 5.19 -16.97
N GLY A 92 14.19 6.03 -16.15
CA GLY A 92 14.90 6.93 -15.25
C GLY A 92 15.56 6.21 -14.09
N LYS A 93 16.67 6.76 -13.60
CA LYS A 93 17.37 6.25 -12.41
C LYS A 93 16.82 6.91 -11.14
N GLY A 94 16.70 6.15 -10.05
CA GLY A 94 16.40 6.66 -8.70
C GLY A 94 15.23 7.65 -8.66
N TYR A 95 15.55 8.93 -8.40
CA TYR A 95 14.58 10.03 -8.25
C TYR A 95 14.24 10.81 -9.53
N SER A 96 14.54 10.26 -10.71
CA SER A 96 14.30 10.93 -11.99
C SER A 96 12.80 11.13 -12.26
N GLY A 97 12.42 12.33 -12.72
CA GLY A 97 11.06 12.67 -13.14
C GLY A 97 10.02 12.38 -12.05
N ILE A 98 9.07 11.50 -12.36
CA ILE A 98 8.08 10.98 -11.40
C ILE A 98 8.43 9.51 -11.15
N ALA A 99 9.01 9.17 -10.00
CA ALA A 99 9.31 7.77 -9.64
C ALA A 99 10.04 6.96 -10.73
N GLY A 100 11.02 7.55 -11.42
CA GLY A 100 11.76 6.89 -12.52
C GLY A 100 11.12 7.02 -13.90
N PHE A 101 9.91 7.59 -14.01
CA PHE A 101 9.33 7.98 -15.28
C PHE A 101 9.85 9.35 -15.71
N LEU A 102 10.55 9.40 -16.85
CA LEU A 102 11.09 10.64 -17.39
C LEU A 102 9.96 11.52 -17.94
N ILE A 103 9.97 12.82 -17.64
CA ILE A 103 8.92 13.74 -18.10
C ILE A 103 8.79 13.74 -19.63
N ARG A 104 9.91 13.62 -20.36
CA ARG A 104 9.90 13.48 -21.82
C ARG A 104 9.12 12.24 -22.26
N ASP A 105 9.42 11.08 -21.67
CA ASP A 105 8.77 9.80 -22.00
C ASP A 105 7.26 9.86 -21.73
N ILE A 106 6.84 10.52 -20.64
CA ILE A 106 5.42 10.72 -20.34
C ILE A 106 4.77 11.60 -21.43
N ARG A 107 5.39 12.72 -21.79
CA ARG A 107 4.86 13.64 -22.81
C ARG A 107 4.78 12.99 -24.19
N ASP A 108 5.75 12.17 -24.56
CA ASP A 108 5.75 11.46 -25.83
C ASP A 108 4.65 10.38 -25.84
N SER A 109 4.48 9.63 -24.74
CA SER A 109 3.35 8.69 -24.62
C SER A 109 1.98 9.38 -24.65
N ILE A 110 1.83 10.58 -24.09
CA ILE A 110 0.57 11.35 -24.18
C ILE A 110 0.22 11.62 -25.65
N LYS A 111 1.19 12.01 -26.48
CA LYS A 111 0.95 12.24 -27.91
C LYS A 111 0.50 10.95 -28.61
N GLU A 112 1.15 9.82 -28.31
CA GLU A 112 0.84 8.51 -28.92
C GLU A 112 -0.51 7.93 -28.51
N THR A 113 -1.00 8.28 -27.32
CA THR A 113 -2.25 7.72 -26.76
C THR A 113 -3.42 8.68 -26.89
N ARG A 114 -3.19 9.89 -27.39
CA ARG A 114 -4.20 10.96 -27.46
C ARG A 114 -5.41 10.59 -28.31
N ASP A 115 -5.17 9.95 -29.44
CA ASP A 115 -6.20 9.53 -30.40
C ASP A 115 -6.92 8.25 -29.97
N LYS A 116 -6.35 7.48 -29.03
CA LYS A 116 -6.92 6.20 -28.59
C LYS A 116 -8.23 6.40 -27.85
N ILE A 117 -9.26 5.70 -28.31
CA ILE A 117 -10.62 5.77 -27.80
C ILE A 117 -10.79 4.73 -26.69
N CYS A 118 -11.31 5.15 -25.55
CA CYS A 118 -11.62 4.28 -24.45
C CYS A 118 -12.81 3.36 -24.79
N ALA A 119 -12.59 2.05 -24.72
CA ALA A 119 -13.59 1.02 -25.02
C ALA A 119 -14.83 1.05 -24.09
N TYR A 120 -14.79 1.83 -23.01
CA TYR A 120 -15.88 1.89 -22.02
C TYR A 120 -16.68 3.20 -22.09
N CYS A 121 -16.02 4.35 -22.25
CA CYS A 121 -16.70 5.65 -22.28
C CYS A 121 -16.74 6.32 -23.67
N GLY A 122 -16.06 5.74 -24.66
CA GLY A 122 -15.97 6.31 -26.02
C GLY A 122 -15.15 7.59 -26.13
N GLN A 123 -14.50 8.05 -25.06
CA GLN A 123 -13.70 9.29 -25.07
C GLN A 123 -12.23 9.00 -25.41
N HIS A 124 -11.56 10.00 -25.98
CA HIS A 124 -10.14 9.96 -26.36
C HIS A 124 -9.17 9.93 -25.16
N SER A 125 -7.87 9.87 -25.45
CA SER A 125 -6.77 9.87 -24.47
C SER A 125 -6.77 8.64 -23.57
N ALA A 126 -6.99 7.45 -24.12
CA ALA A 126 -6.99 6.17 -23.39
C ALA A 126 -5.58 5.54 -23.37
N PRO A 127 -4.80 5.62 -22.26
CA PRO A 127 -3.40 5.20 -22.25
C PRO A 127 -3.17 3.72 -21.97
N VAL A 128 -4.17 3.01 -21.44
CA VAL A 128 -4.02 1.60 -21.05
C VAL A 128 -4.45 0.71 -22.20
N GLN A 129 -3.56 -0.17 -22.65
CA GLN A 129 -3.87 -1.20 -23.64
C GLN A 129 -4.03 -2.56 -22.93
N CYS A 130 -4.99 -3.36 -23.37
CA CYS A 130 -5.07 -4.74 -22.91
C CYS A 130 -3.84 -5.55 -23.34
N ASN A 131 -3.26 -6.32 -22.42
CA ASN A 131 -2.07 -7.14 -22.65
C ASN A 131 -2.37 -8.48 -23.36
N GLN A 132 -3.63 -8.81 -23.60
CA GLN A 132 -3.96 -10.06 -24.30
C GLN A 132 -3.58 -9.94 -25.78
N ASP A 133 -2.87 -10.94 -26.30
CA ASP A 133 -2.49 -11.00 -27.71
C ASP A 133 -3.72 -10.93 -28.61
N GLY A 134 -3.67 -10.06 -29.62
CA GLY A 134 -4.78 -9.79 -30.53
C GLY A 134 -5.89 -8.90 -29.95
N CYS A 135 -5.78 -8.43 -28.70
CA CYS A 135 -6.72 -7.46 -28.14
C CYS A 135 -6.27 -6.02 -28.40
N ASP A 136 -7.16 -5.26 -29.00
CA ASP A 136 -7.00 -3.89 -29.47
C ASP A 136 -7.81 -2.89 -28.64
N ARG A 137 -8.34 -3.34 -27.48
CA ARG A 137 -9.02 -2.46 -26.52
C ARG A 137 -8.04 -1.53 -25.80
N TRP A 138 -8.29 -0.24 -25.92
CA TRP A 138 -7.69 0.82 -25.12
C TRP A 138 -8.68 1.36 -24.11
N TYR A 139 -8.23 1.79 -22.94
CA TYR A 139 -9.09 2.37 -21.92
C TYR A 139 -8.35 3.34 -20.99
N HIS A 140 -9.09 4.23 -20.35
CA HIS A 140 -8.57 4.96 -19.19
C HIS A 140 -8.44 3.99 -18.02
N TYR A 141 -7.38 4.12 -17.21
CA TYR A 141 -7.26 3.34 -15.99
C TYR A 141 -8.50 3.49 -15.09
N VAL A 142 -9.01 4.72 -14.95
CA VAL A 142 -10.25 5.04 -14.19
C VAL A 142 -11.45 4.26 -14.71
N CYS A 143 -11.68 4.27 -16.03
CA CYS A 143 -12.76 3.51 -16.66
C CYS A 143 -12.56 2.01 -16.49
N GLY A 144 -11.33 1.52 -16.64
CA GLY A 144 -10.99 0.13 -16.41
C GLY A 144 -11.31 -0.30 -14.98
N TYR A 145 -10.95 0.50 -13.97
CA TYR A 145 -11.27 0.20 -12.57
C TYR A 145 -12.78 0.06 -12.36
N LYS A 146 -13.59 0.98 -12.92
CA LYS A 146 -15.06 0.95 -12.83
C LYS A 146 -15.71 -0.22 -13.57
N ASN A 147 -15.04 -0.74 -14.59
CA ASN A 147 -15.54 -1.84 -15.43
C ASN A 147 -14.74 -3.13 -15.19
N TYR A 148 -14.23 -3.32 -13.95
CA TYR A 148 -13.61 -4.56 -13.50
C TYR A 148 -12.44 -5.04 -14.36
N CYS A 149 -11.66 -4.13 -14.94
CA CYS A 149 -10.32 -4.41 -15.44
C CYS A 149 -9.34 -4.62 -14.29
N VAL A 150 -8.25 -5.31 -14.61
CA VAL A 150 -7.12 -5.50 -13.69
C VAL A 150 -5.85 -4.94 -14.30
N THR A 151 -5.12 -4.16 -13.53
CA THR A 151 -3.71 -3.85 -13.79
C THR A 151 -2.91 -4.59 -12.73
N GLN A 152 -1.99 -5.44 -13.14
CA GLN A 152 -1.12 -6.16 -12.21
C GLN A 152 -0.03 -5.19 -11.73
N PHE A 153 -0.01 -4.82 -10.46
CA PHE A 153 0.99 -3.89 -9.91
C PHE A 153 2.34 -4.57 -9.64
N SER A 154 2.83 -5.31 -10.63
CA SER A 154 4.08 -6.06 -10.61
C SER A 154 4.74 -6.01 -11.99
N GLY A 155 6.08 -6.06 -12.02
CA GLY A 155 6.87 -6.12 -13.26
C GLY A 155 6.58 -4.97 -14.23
N GLN A 156 5.95 -5.28 -15.37
CA GLN A 156 5.65 -4.33 -16.45
C GLN A 156 4.24 -3.74 -16.39
N PHE A 157 3.52 -3.92 -15.29
CA PHE A 157 2.17 -3.37 -15.11
C PHE A 157 1.16 -3.87 -16.15
N LYS A 158 1.20 -5.18 -16.47
CA LYS A 158 0.30 -5.78 -17.44
C LYS A 158 -1.16 -5.51 -17.05
N SER A 159 -1.91 -4.94 -17.98
CA SER A 159 -3.32 -4.59 -17.79
C SER A 159 -4.22 -5.45 -18.67
N TYR A 160 -5.35 -5.91 -18.14
CA TYR A 160 -6.28 -6.80 -18.81
C TYR A 160 -7.69 -6.20 -18.77
N CYS A 161 -8.37 -6.20 -19.91
CA CYS A 161 -9.77 -5.78 -19.97
C CYS A 161 -10.69 -6.81 -19.32
N HIS A 162 -11.93 -6.43 -19.06
CA HIS A 162 -12.96 -7.29 -18.45
C HIS A 162 -13.16 -8.66 -19.13
N VAL A 163 -12.88 -8.76 -20.44
CA VAL A 163 -13.02 -10.02 -21.20
C VAL A 163 -11.79 -10.92 -21.09
N HIS A 164 -10.61 -10.33 -20.87
CA HIS A 164 -9.32 -11.05 -20.89
C HIS A 164 -8.65 -11.09 -19.52
N LEU A 165 -9.45 -11.10 -18.45
CA LEU A 165 -8.95 -11.20 -17.09
C LEU A 165 -8.09 -12.45 -16.91
N PRO A 166 -7.02 -12.40 -16.09
CA PRO A 166 -6.26 -13.60 -15.73
C PRO A 166 -7.16 -14.65 -15.06
N ALA A 167 -6.70 -15.92 -15.08
CA ALA A 167 -7.53 -17.06 -14.69
C ALA A 167 -8.15 -16.95 -13.29
N GLU A 168 -7.43 -16.38 -12.32
CA GLU A 168 -7.96 -16.21 -10.97
C GLU A 168 -9.09 -15.18 -10.92
N GLN A 169 -8.93 -14.03 -11.57
CA GLN A 169 -9.92 -12.95 -11.56
C GLN A 169 -11.15 -13.21 -12.44
N ARG A 170 -11.13 -14.27 -13.25
CA ARG A 170 -12.32 -14.77 -13.95
C ARG A 170 -13.24 -15.59 -13.04
N LYS A 171 -12.74 -16.09 -11.92
CA LYS A 171 -13.52 -16.94 -11.02
C LYS A 171 -14.50 -16.06 -10.25
N VAL A 172 -15.78 -16.40 -10.34
CA VAL A 172 -16.79 -15.88 -9.41
C VAL A 172 -16.76 -16.77 -8.17
N HIS A 173 -16.68 -16.16 -7.00
CA HIS A 173 -16.67 -16.87 -5.74
C HIS A 173 -18.08 -16.91 -5.16
N ASP A 174 -18.47 -18.04 -4.59
CA ASP A 174 -19.66 -18.09 -3.75
C ASP A 174 -19.34 -17.38 -2.44
N THR A 175 -20.06 -16.28 -2.17
CA THR A 175 -19.92 -15.47 -0.96
C THR A 175 -21.19 -15.46 -0.13
N ALA A 176 -22.11 -16.40 -0.36
CA ALA A 176 -23.31 -16.54 0.45
C ALA A 176 -22.94 -16.77 1.92
N GLY A 177 -23.32 -15.84 2.80
CA GLY A 177 -22.98 -15.89 4.22
C GLY A 177 -21.51 -15.64 4.56
N VAL A 178 -20.67 -15.25 3.59
CA VAL A 178 -19.25 -14.94 3.79
C VAL A 178 -19.05 -13.43 3.90
N GLY A 179 -18.41 -12.99 4.98
CA GLY A 179 -18.03 -11.60 5.22
C GLY A 179 -16.62 -11.29 4.70
N CYS A 180 -16.33 -10.02 4.52
CA CYS A 180 -14.98 -9.54 4.26
C CYS A 180 -14.13 -9.67 5.53
N GLU A 181 -12.98 -10.33 5.47
CA GLU A 181 -12.10 -10.54 6.64
C GLU A 181 -11.46 -9.26 7.21
N ILE A 182 -11.63 -8.12 6.52
CA ILE A 182 -11.07 -6.83 6.96
C ILE A 182 -12.13 -5.95 7.63
N CYS A 183 -13.33 -5.83 7.04
CA CYS A 183 -14.39 -4.96 7.57
C CYS A 183 -15.57 -5.73 8.17
N TYR A 184 -15.61 -7.06 8.03
CA TYR A 184 -16.68 -7.96 8.47
C TYR A 184 -18.05 -7.71 7.82
N ASP A 185 -18.14 -6.79 6.86
CA ASP A 185 -19.35 -6.56 6.06
C ASP A 185 -19.53 -7.64 4.98
N ARG A 186 -20.77 -7.78 4.49
CA ARG A 186 -21.16 -8.69 3.41
C ARG A 186 -20.35 -8.44 2.12
N LEU A 187 -19.88 -9.52 1.50
CA LEU A 187 -19.30 -9.50 0.16
C LEU A 187 -20.40 -9.58 -0.93
N PRO A 188 -20.18 -8.98 -2.12
CA PRO A 188 -21.13 -9.09 -3.23
C PRO A 188 -21.45 -10.55 -3.60
N ALA A 189 -22.69 -10.99 -3.41
CA ALA A 189 -23.10 -12.37 -3.62
C ALA A 189 -23.56 -12.63 -5.07
N PRO A 190 -23.60 -13.90 -5.52
CA PRO A 190 -24.15 -14.23 -6.84
C PRO A 190 -25.56 -13.62 -7.03
N GLY A 191 -25.71 -12.80 -8.06
CA GLY A 191 -26.93 -12.03 -8.34
C GLY A 191 -26.81 -10.53 -8.06
N ASP A 192 -25.82 -10.11 -7.25
CA ASP A 192 -25.49 -8.69 -7.09
C ASP A 192 -24.80 -8.17 -8.36
N PRO A 193 -25.13 -6.95 -8.85
CA PRO A 193 -24.48 -6.34 -10.01
C PRO A 193 -22.95 -6.22 -9.87
N GLU A 194 -22.46 -6.08 -8.63
CA GLU A 194 -21.05 -5.92 -8.31
C GLU A 194 -20.32 -7.26 -8.10
N CYS A 195 -21.02 -8.41 -8.15
CA CYS A 195 -20.40 -9.72 -7.95
C CYS A 195 -19.55 -10.12 -9.16
N ASN A 196 -18.24 -10.00 -9.02
CA ASN A 196 -17.27 -10.48 -10.00
C ASN A 196 -15.91 -10.79 -9.35
N GLY A 197 -15.10 -11.59 -10.05
CA GLY A 197 -13.78 -12.04 -9.57
C GLY A 197 -12.71 -10.97 -9.42
N VAL A 198 -13.01 -9.71 -9.74
CA VAL A 198 -12.13 -8.56 -9.49
C VAL A 198 -12.59 -7.75 -8.28
N ALA A 199 -13.89 -7.66 -8.03
CA ALA A 199 -14.45 -6.97 -6.87
C ALA A 199 -14.15 -7.72 -5.56
N ILE A 200 -14.05 -9.04 -5.62
CA ILE A 200 -13.73 -9.92 -4.50
C ILE A 200 -12.36 -10.52 -4.73
N ILE A 201 -11.48 -10.41 -3.74
CA ILE A 201 -10.15 -11.03 -3.77
C ILE A 201 -10.14 -12.14 -2.73
N ARG A 202 -9.87 -13.36 -3.17
CA ARG A 202 -9.64 -14.50 -2.29
C ARG A 202 -8.17 -14.58 -1.91
N ALA A 203 -7.88 -14.77 -0.63
CA ALA A 203 -6.53 -15.01 -0.15
C ALA A 203 -5.94 -16.26 -0.84
N SER A 204 -4.73 -16.13 -1.37
CA SER A 204 -3.97 -17.24 -1.96
C SER A 204 -2.53 -17.13 -1.48
N CYS A 205 -2.20 -17.88 -0.43
CA CYS A 205 -0.84 -18.01 0.10
C CYS A 205 -0.37 -19.47 -0.08
N ASP A 206 -0.27 -20.22 1.02
CA ASP A 206 0.06 -21.64 1.10
C ASP A 206 -1.16 -22.46 1.57
N SER A 207 -1.00 -23.78 1.69
CA SER A 207 -2.07 -24.71 2.12
C SER A 207 -2.59 -24.45 3.53
N ASP A 208 -1.78 -23.81 4.37
CA ASP A 208 -2.07 -23.62 5.79
C ASP A 208 -2.77 -22.28 6.04
N CYS A 209 -2.83 -21.42 5.03
CA CYS A 209 -3.56 -20.17 5.09
C CYS A 209 -5.08 -20.42 5.16
N PRO A 210 -5.76 -19.91 6.20
CA PRO A 210 -7.22 -19.94 6.23
C PRO A 210 -7.79 -19.27 4.98
N ALA A 211 -8.87 -19.84 4.44
CA ALA A 211 -9.58 -19.22 3.34
C ALA A 211 -10.11 -17.85 3.81
N GLY A 212 -9.67 -16.78 3.15
CA GLY A 212 -10.12 -15.42 3.41
C GLY A 212 -10.62 -14.77 2.14
N MET A 213 -11.62 -13.90 2.26
CA MET A 213 -12.12 -13.10 1.15
C MET A 213 -12.21 -11.64 1.55
N TYR A 214 -11.94 -10.75 0.60
CA TYR A 214 -11.87 -9.32 0.84
C TYR A 214 -12.58 -8.54 -0.26
N HIS A 215 -13.24 -7.43 0.09
CA HIS A 215 -13.51 -6.41 -0.92
C HIS A 215 -12.18 -5.90 -1.47
N ARG A 216 -12.08 -5.74 -2.78
CA ARG A 216 -10.91 -5.17 -3.46
C ARG A 216 -10.44 -3.87 -2.79
N GLU A 217 -11.39 -2.99 -2.45
CA GLU A 217 -11.07 -1.71 -1.82
C GLU A 217 -10.56 -1.85 -0.38
N CYS A 218 -11.12 -2.78 0.43
CA CYS A 218 -10.62 -3.03 1.78
C CYS A 218 -9.18 -3.54 1.75
N LEU A 219 -8.89 -4.50 0.87
CA LEU A 219 -7.54 -5.01 0.71
C LEU A 219 -6.57 -3.94 0.18
N GLN A 220 -7.03 -3.10 -0.76
CA GLN A 220 -6.26 -1.97 -1.28
C GLN A 220 -5.94 -0.95 -0.17
N ARG A 221 -6.90 -0.64 0.71
CA ARG A 221 -6.70 0.28 1.84
C ARG A 221 -5.69 -0.30 2.84
N TYR A 222 -5.82 -1.58 3.16
CA TYR A 222 -4.88 -2.28 4.02
C TYR A 222 -3.45 -2.31 3.44
N ALA A 223 -3.29 -2.54 2.13
CA ALA A 223 -2.01 -2.41 1.46
C ALA A 223 -1.45 -0.99 1.54
N TYR A 224 -2.31 0.01 1.32
CA TYR A 224 -1.91 1.42 1.32
C TYR A 224 -1.41 1.90 2.68
N THR A 225 -2.01 1.41 3.77
CA THR A 225 -1.62 1.71 5.15
C THR A 225 -0.38 0.92 5.57
N SER A 226 -0.26 -0.35 5.17
CA SER A 226 0.83 -1.23 5.63
C SER A 226 2.17 -0.97 4.95
N GLY A 227 2.16 -0.54 3.68
CA GLY A 227 3.38 -0.28 2.93
C GLY A 227 4.33 -1.49 2.93
N TYR A 228 5.59 -1.30 3.36
CA TYR A 228 6.59 -2.38 3.43
C TYR A 228 6.20 -3.57 4.33
N THR A 229 5.28 -3.37 5.27
CA THR A 229 4.84 -4.40 6.22
C THR A 229 3.61 -5.18 5.75
N PHE A 230 3.13 -4.91 4.54
CA PHE A 230 1.98 -5.61 3.97
C PHE A 230 2.22 -7.12 3.91
N GLN A 231 1.27 -7.87 4.45
CA GLN A 231 1.29 -9.32 4.61
C GLN A 231 -0.15 -9.85 4.51
N CYS A 232 -0.35 -11.16 4.41
CA CYS A 232 -1.70 -11.72 4.42
C CYS A 232 -2.46 -11.33 5.71
N PRO A 233 -3.70 -10.81 5.63
CA PRO A 233 -4.52 -10.58 6.82
C PRO A 233 -4.80 -11.85 7.65
N ASN A 234 -4.80 -13.03 7.02
CA ASN A 234 -5.23 -14.28 7.66
C ASN A 234 -4.07 -15.09 8.23
N CYS A 235 -2.93 -15.16 7.54
CA CYS A 235 -1.79 -15.99 7.95
C CYS A 235 -0.48 -15.20 8.13
N TYR A 236 -0.48 -13.89 7.94
CA TYR A 236 0.70 -13.02 8.04
C TYR A 236 1.87 -13.39 7.11
N ASN A 237 1.63 -14.22 6.08
CA ASN A 237 2.62 -14.53 5.08
C ASN A 237 2.92 -13.29 4.21
N LYS A 238 4.21 -12.91 4.12
CA LYS A 238 4.69 -11.74 3.37
C LYS A 238 4.68 -11.95 1.86
N GLU A 239 4.71 -13.19 1.39
CA GLU A 239 4.67 -13.51 -0.04
C GLU A 239 3.31 -13.22 -0.68
N PHE A 240 2.28 -13.07 0.15
CA PHE A 240 0.95 -12.62 -0.28
C PHE A 240 0.97 -11.31 -1.07
N LYS A 241 1.96 -10.43 -0.83
CA LYS A 241 2.15 -9.19 -1.60
C LYS A 241 2.23 -9.43 -3.11
N HIS A 242 2.84 -10.54 -3.54
CA HIS A 242 2.97 -10.88 -4.95
C HIS A 242 1.61 -11.22 -5.57
N PHE A 243 0.84 -12.07 -4.89
CA PHE A 243 -0.51 -12.42 -5.29
C PHE A 243 -1.43 -11.19 -5.31
N ALA A 244 -1.40 -10.37 -4.26
CA ALA A 244 -2.18 -9.15 -4.16
C ALA A 244 -1.86 -8.20 -5.33
N ALA A 245 -0.58 -8.01 -5.66
CA ALA A 245 -0.13 -7.21 -6.79
C ALA A 245 -0.67 -7.73 -8.13
N LEU A 246 -0.61 -9.05 -8.36
CA LEU A 246 -1.18 -9.68 -9.56
C LEU A 246 -2.72 -9.60 -9.62
N SER A 247 -3.37 -9.46 -8.47
CA SER A 247 -4.82 -9.25 -8.35
C SER A 247 -5.24 -7.78 -8.45
N GLY A 248 -4.29 -6.88 -8.72
CA GLY A 248 -4.57 -5.46 -8.90
C GLY A 248 -4.64 -4.65 -7.61
N ILE A 249 -3.95 -5.11 -6.57
CA ILE A 249 -3.70 -4.36 -5.34
C ILE A 249 -2.32 -3.70 -5.39
N PHE A 250 -2.29 -2.39 -5.31
CA PHE A 250 -1.07 -1.61 -5.25
C PHE A 250 -0.52 -1.57 -3.82
N VAL A 251 0.72 -2.05 -3.63
CA VAL A 251 1.44 -1.93 -2.35
C VAL A 251 2.48 -0.80 -2.47
N PRO A 252 2.31 0.33 -1.76
CA PRO A 252 3.27 1.41 -1.84
C PRO A 252 4.58 1.04 -1.12
N GLN A 253 5.72 1.31 -1.75
CA GLN A 253 7.04 1.17 -1.12
C GLN A 253 7.31 2.35 -0.18
N ARG A 254 6.72 2.31 1.01
CA ARG A 254 6.93 3.29 2.09
C ARG A 254 6.72 2.66 3.46
N GLU A 255 7.23 3.33 4.50
CA GLU A 255 6.89 3.01 5.88
C GLU A 255 5.39 3.05 6.10
N ALA A 256 4.95 2.21 7.03
CA ALA A 256 3.55 2.08 7.30
C ALA A 256 2.97 3.42 7.78
N ALA A 257 1.68 3.64 7.53
CA ALA A 257 1.03 4.91 7.88
C ALA A 257 1.17 5.22 9.37
N TRP A 258 1.06 4.21 10.23
CA TRP A 258 1.23 4.34 11.68
C TRP A 258 2.65 4.73 12.10
N GLU A 259 3.69 4.45 11.30
CA GLU A 259 5.06 4.89 11.57
C GLU A 259 5.30 6.34 11.15
N ARG A 260 4.47 6.86 10.24
CA ARG A 260 4.55 8.22 9.69
C ARG A 260 3.72 9.25 10.45
N GLU A 261 2.89 8.82 11.41
CA GLU A 261 2.11 9.74 12.24
C GLU A 261 3.03 10.62 13.12
N ALA A 262 2.68 11.90 13.25
CA ALA A 262 3.48 12.87 14.00
C ALA A 262 3.47 12.51 15.50
N GLY A 263 4.50 11.81 15.95
CA GLY A 263 4.58 11.28 17.31
C GLY A 263 4.34 9.78 17.44
N ALA A 264 4.33 9.02 16.34
CA ALA A 264 4.26 7.55 16.34
C ALA A 264 5.27 6.87 17.30
N PHE A 265 6.41 7.54 17.55
CA PHE A 265 7.43 7.08 18.49
C PHE A 265 7.55 7.93 19.78
N LYS A 266 6.68 8.94 19.98
CA LYS A 266 6.70 9.78 21.21
C LYS A 266 6.41 8.95 22.45
N ASP A 267 5.58 7.92 22.34
CA ASP A 267 5.26 7.03 23.46
C ASP A 267 6.33 5.95 23.67
N LEU A 268 6.99 5.51 22.59
CA LEU A 268 8.17 4.62 22.65
C LEU A 268 9.42 5.29 23.27
N GLN A 269 9.44 6.62 23.39
CA GLN A 269 10.54 7.38 24.00
C GLN A 269 10.34 7.71 25.48
N LYS A 270 9.25 7.25 26.11
CA LYS A 270 9.06 7.44 27.55
C LYS A 270 9.82 6.37 28.33
N ARG A 271 11.16 6.45 28.39
CA ARG A 271 11.99 5.71 29.39
C ARG A 271 11.84 6.29 30.80
N ARG A 272 10.61 6.57 31.23
CA ARG A 272 10.31 7.14 32.56
C ARG A 272 9.41 6.20 33.33
N CYS A 273 9.67 6.07 34.62
CA CYS A 273 8.80 5.33 35.53
C CYS A 273 7.37 5.90 35.48
N THR A 274 6.39 5.02 35.28
CA THR A 274 4.96 5.34 35.21
C THR A 274 4.26 5.27 36.57
N ALA A 275 5.01 5.06 37.67
CA ALA A 275 4.44 5.03 39.02
C ALA A 275 3.97 6.43 39.46
N ILE A 276 2.79 6.50 40.05
CA ILE A 276 2.23 7.71 40.66
C ILE A 276 3.16 8.13 41.81
N GLY A 277 3.61 9.39 41.80
CA GLY A 277 4.52 9.92 42.84
C GLY A 277 6.00 9.54 42.68
N CYS A 278 6.46 9.13 41.49
CA CYS A 278 7.88 8.84 41.29
C CYS A 278 8.74 10.12 41.18
N ASP A 279 9.51 10.43 42.23
CA ASP A 279 10.42 11.60 42.26
C ASP A 279 11.58 11.52 41.25
N ARG A 280 11.82 10.33 40.69
CA ARG A 280 12.85 10.06 39.68
C ARG A 280 12.35 10.28 38.24
N ALA A 281 11.17 10.87 38.05
CA ALA A 281 10.59 11.16 36.74
C ALA A 281 11.21 12.38 36.01
N LYS A 282 12.26 13.00 36.55
CA LYS A 282 12.93 14.17 35.93
C LYS A 282 13.76 13.76 34.69
N PRO A 283 13.82 14.59 33.62
CA PRO A 283 14.64 14.31 32.45
C PRO A 283 16.12 14.37 32.82
N GLY A 284 16.87 13.28 32.62
CA GLY A 284 18.33 13.26 32.77
C GLY A 284 18.92 12.13 33.65
N LEU A 285 18.09 11.43 34.44
CA LEU A 285 18.51 10.29 35.29
C LEU A 285 17.88 8.95 34.86
N ALA A 286 17.35 8.89 33.65
CA ALA A 286 16.53 7.79 33.15
C ALA A 286 17.39 6.66 32.57
N GLY A 287 17.53 5.53 33.28
CA GLY A 287 18.00 4.32 32.61
C GLY A 287 18.38 3.09 33.44
N HIS A 288 18.55 3.19 34.76
CA HIS A 288 19.02 2.05 35.57
C HIS A 288 17.89 1.44 36.40
N GLY A 289 17.69 0.12 36.28
CA GLY A 289 16.75 -0.67 37.10
C GLY A 289 15.26 -0.45 36.79
N LEU A 290 14.93 -0.22 35.51
CA LEU A 290 13.55 -0.16 35.03
C LEU A 290 13.08 -1.56 34.61
N VAL A 291 11.88 -1.93 35.06
CA VAL A 291 11.18 -3.16 34.71
C VAL A 291 9.89 -2.82 33.96
N GLY A 292 9.57 -3.58 32.92
CA GLY A 292 8.38 -3.41 32.10
C GLY A 292 7.23 -4.28 32.56
N CYS A 293 6.01 -3.88 32.23
CA CYS A 293 4.83 -4.73 32.37
C CYS A 293 5.05 -6.03 31.57
N ARG A 294 4.91 -7.18 32.23
CA ARG A 294 5.11 -8.50 31.61
C ARG A 294 4.16 -8.79 30.44
N VAL A 295 3.01 -8.12 30.41
CA VAL A 295 1.97 -8.32 29.39
C VAL A 295 2.18 -7.39 28.18
N CYS A 296 2.14 -6.07 28.39
CA CYS A 296 2.20 -5.11 27.28
C CYS A 296 3.60 -4.55 27.01
N GLY A 297 4.55 -4.67 27.93
CA GLY A 297 5.87 -4.03 27.86
C GLY A 297 5.88 -2.49 27.84
N GLY A 298 4.71 -1.85 27.73
CA GLY A 298 4.57 -0.41 27.51
C GLY A 298 4.61 0.44 28.78
N ALA A 299 4.05 -0.08 29.88
CA ALA A 299 4.21 0.54 31.19
C ALA A 299 5.52 0.08 31.82
N ILE A 300 6.36 1.02 32.26
CA ILE A 300 7.66 0.71 32.88
C ILE A 300 7.76 1.40 34.24
N ARG A 301 8.27 0.71 35.25
CA ARG A 301 8.50 1.25 36.59
C ARG A 301 9.94 0.98 37.02
N HIS A 302 10.48 1.77 37.94
CA HIS A 302 11.68 1.31 38.65
C HIS A 302 11.34 0.07 39.46
N ALA A 303 12.30 -0.84 39.67
CA ALA A 303 12.11 -2.01 40.51
C ALA A 303 11.49 -1.64 41.88
N SER A 304 12.02 -0.58 42.52
CA SER A 304 11.50 -0.03 43.78
C SER A 304 10.10 0.60 43.68
N CYS A 305 9.69 1.02 42.49
CA CYS A 305 8.37 1.62 42.25
C CYS A 305 7.29 0.60 41.89
N THR A 306 7.65 -0.67 41.68
CA THR A 306 6.67 -1.75 41.50
C THR A 306 5.94 -2.08 42.80
N GLN A 307 6.60 -1.91 43.95
CA GLN A 307 6.15 -2.38 45.27
C GLN A 307 5.90 -3.90 45.30
N LEU A 308 6.58 -4.66 44.44
CA LEU A 308 6.52 -6.12 44.37
C LEU A 308 7.79 -6.73 44.95
N ALA A 309 7.65 -7.92 45.55
CA ALA A 309 8.79 -8.72 46.02
C ALA A 309 9.68 -9.16 44.84
N ASP A 310 9.06 -9.50 43.71
CA ASP A 310 9.74 -9.73 42.43
C ASP A 310 9.34 -8.63 41.42
N PRO A 311 10.24 -7.67 41.14
CA PRO A 311 9.98 -6.60 40.18
C PRO A 311 9.72 -7.06 38.73
N GLU A 312 10.24 -8.22 38.31
CA GLU A 312 10.04 -8.76 36.96
C GLU A 312 8.62 -9.31 36.76
N SER A 313 7.88 -9.55 37.86
CA SER A 313 6.48 -9.98 37.84
C SER A 313 5.49 -8.83 37.61
N TYR A 314 5.97 -7.59 37.44
CA TYR A 314 5.13 -6.40 37.32
C TYR A 314 4.14 -6.49 36.15
N VAL A 315 2.86 -6.23 36.43
CA VAL A 315 1.77 -6.04 35.45
C VAL A 315 1.13 -4.68 35.73
N CYS A 316 0.90 -3.88 34.68
CA CYS A 316 0.26 -2.57 34.86
C CYS A 316 -1.24 -2.72 35.10
N THR A 317 -1.85 -1.69 35.69
CA THR A 317 -3.28 -1.69 36.03
C THR A 317 -4.15 -1.98 34.82
N THR A 318 -3.84 -1.41 33.65
CA THR A 318 -4.55 -1.72 32.40
C THR A 318 -4.50 -3.21 32.04
N CYS A 319 -3.32 -3.84 32.16
CA CYS A 319 -3.17 -5.26 31.88
C CYS A 319 -3.61 -6.16 33.05
N GLN A 320 -3.85 -5.61 34.24
CA GLN A 320 -4.51 -6.29 35.36
C GLN A 320 -6.02 -6.29 35.15
N ASP A 321 -6.59 -5.18 34.68
CA ASP A 321 -8.00 -5.02 34.36
C ASP A 321 -8.40 -5.83 33.10
N GLU A 322 -7.46 -5.98 32.15
CA GLU A 322 -7.61 -6.85 30.98
C GLU A 322 -7.24 -8.32 31.25
N GLN A 323 -6.95 -8.71 32.50
CA GLN A 323 -6.81 -10.14 32.81
C GLN A 323 -8.14 -10.81 32.60
N PHE A 324 -8.23 -11.50 31.46
CA PHE A 324 -9.02 -12.71 31.24
C PHE A 324 -9.13 -13.51 32.54
N GLU A 325 -10.23 -13.31 33.27
CA GLU A 325 -10.68 -14.35 34.18
C GLU A 325 -11.06 -15.56 33.33
N LYS A 326 -10.20 -16.58 33.43
CA LYS A 326 -10.41 -17.99 33.06
C LYS A 326 -10.37 -18.32 31.56
N PHE A 327 -9.20 -18.78 31.11
CA PHE A 327 -9.05 -20.07 30.43
C PHE A 327 -7.65 -20.64 30.70
N LEU A 328 -7.52 -21.27 31.86
CA LEU A 328 -6.69 -22.47 32.08
C LEU A 328 -7.57 -23.49 32.81
#